data_AF-A0ABD0RWX1-F1
#
_entry.id   AF-A0ABD0RWX1-F1
#
_cell.length_a   1.000
_cell.length_b   1.000
_cell.length_c   1.000
_cell.angle_alpha   90.00
_cell.angle_beta   90.00
_cell.angle_gamma   90.00
#
_symmetry.space_group_name_H-M   'P 1'
#
loop_
_entity.id
_entity.type
_entity.pdbx_description
1 polymer ?
#
loop_
_entity_poly.entity_id
_entity_poly.type
_entity_poly.pdbx_seq_one_letter_code
_entity_poly.pdbx_strand_id
1 'polypeptide(L)'
;ALTQAIRNFAKSLENWLTNAMINIPEEMVRIKVVCAGAFAQTLRRYTSLNHLAQAARAVLQNTAQITQMLSDLNRVDFTNVQ
;
A
#
# COMPACT_ATOMS: atom_id res chain seq x y z
N ALA A 1 -10.05 4.39 10.03
CA ALA A 1 -10.07 5.86 9.93
C ALA A 1 -8.74 6.43 9.42
N LEU A 2 -7.64 6.31 10.18
CA LEU A 2 -6.34 6.93 9.83
C LEU A 2 -5.75 6.45 8.49
N THR A 3 -5.70 5.14 8.24
CA THR A 3 -5.15 4.58 7.00
C THR A 3 -5.88 5.09 5.75
N GLN A 4 -7.20 5.20 5.83
CA GLN A 4 -8.02 5.73 4.74
C GLN A 4 -7.75 7.23 4.53
N ALA A 5 -7.60 8.00 5.62
CA ALA A 5 -7.25 9.41 5.55
C ALA A 5 -5.89 9.63 4.87
N ILE A 6 -4.88 8.83 5.22
CA ILE A 6 -3.55 8.88 4.58
C ILE A 6 -3.63 8.56 3.08
N ARG A 7 -4.40 7.52 2.70
CA ARG A 7 -4.58 7.16 1.29
C ARG A 7 -5.30 8.28 0.51
N ASN A 8 -6.32 8.90 1.09
CA ASN A 8 -7.06 10.01 0.47
C ASN A 8 -6.17 11.27 0.33
N PHE A 9 -5.38 11.59 1.36
CA PHE A 9 -4.38 12.65 1.30
C PHE A 9 -3.37 12.40 0.17
N ALA A 10 -2.78 11.20 0.12
CA ALA A 10 -1.81 10.86 -0.91
C ALA A 10 -2.40 10.90 -2.32
N LYS A 11 -3.69 10.60 -2.50
CA LYS A 11 -4.39 10.72 -3.79
C LYS A 11 -4.55 12.18 -4.24
N SER A 12 -4.78 13.09 -3.30
CA SER A 12 -5.15 14.48 -3.59
C SER A 12 -3.97 15.46 -3.59
N LEU A 13 -2.86 15.09 -2.93
CA LEU A 13 -1.71 15.94 -2.69
C LEU A 13 -1.17 16.65 -3.95
N GLU A 14 -0.98 15.90 -5.03
CA GLU A 14 -0.42 16.44 -6.27
C GLU A 14 -1.36 17.50 -6.87
N ASN A 15 -2.65 17.19 -6.97
CA ASN A 15 -3.65 18.12 -7.49
C ASN A 15 -3.75 19.39 -6.61
N TRP A 16 -3.73 19.25 -5.29
CA TRP A 16 -3.72 20.41 -4.39
C TRP A 16 -2.49 21.29 -4.60
N LEU A 17 -1.31 20.67 -4.76
CA LEU A 17 -0.07 21.41 -5.00
C LEU A 17 -0.10 22.12 -6.34
N THR A 18 -0.53 21.45 -7.42
CA THR A 18 -0.64 22.06 -8.75
C THR A 18 -1.59 23.27 -8.72
N ASN A 19 -2.74 23.15 -8.06
CA ASN A 19 -3.70 24.26 -7.93
C ASN A 19 -3.19 25.41 -7.06
N ALA A 20 -2.34 25.13 -6.07
CA ALA A 20 -1.73 26.16 -5.23
C ALA A 20 -0.58 26.92 -5.93
N MET A 21 -0.08 26.39 -7.04
CA MET A 21 1.09 26.90 -7.75
C MET A 21 0.73 27.67 -9.04
N ILE A 22 -0.53 28.08 -9.19
CA ILE A 22 -0.98 28.91 -10.31
C ILE A 22 -0.17 30.21 -10.34
N ASN A 23 0.25 30.65 -11.54
CA ASN A 23 1.11 31.81 -11.78
C ASN A 23 2.55 31.69 -11.24
N ILE A 24 2.99 30.50 -10.83
CA ILE A 24 4.37 30.25 -10.46
C ILE A 24 5.15 29.70 -11.68
N PRO A 25 6.45 30.03 -11.85
CA PRO A 25 7.25 29.52 -12.95
C PRO A 25 7.22 27.99 -13.05
N GLU A 26 7.00 27.48 -14.26
CA GLU A 26 6.76 26.04 -14.53
C GLU A 26 7.86 25.14 -13.97
N GLU A 27 9.12 25.57 -14.06
CA GLU A 27 10.25 24.79 -13.57
C GLU A 27 10.19 24.57 -12.05
N MET A 28 9.74 25.57 -11.30
CA MET A 28 9.53 25.43 -9.86
C MET A 28 8.34 24.52 -9.55
N VAL A 29 7.27 24.59 -10.35
CA VAL A 29 6.11 23.68 -10.23
C VAL A 29 6.56 22.24 -10.45
N ARG A 30 7.31 21.99 -11.53
CA ARG A 30 7.80 20.66 -11.92
C ARG A 30 8.58 19.98 -10.80
N ILE A 31 9.57 20.66 -10.21
CA ILE A 31 10.39 20.10 -9.14
C ILE A 31 9.52 19.74 -7.92
N LYS A 32 8.62 20.63 -7.50
CA LYS A 32 7.77 20.41 -6.34
C LYS A 32 6.77 19.28 -6.57
N VAL A 33 6.18 19.18 -7.76
CA VAL A 33 5.26 18.09 -8.15
C VAL A 33 5.98 16.75 -8.12
N VAL A 34 7.22 16.65 -8.61
CA VAL A 34 8.02 15.41 -8.53
C VAL A 34 8.23 14.98 -7.07
N CYS A 35 8.61 15.90 -6.19
CA CYS A 35 8.77 15.60 -4.76
C CYS A 35 7.46 15.14 -4.11
N ALA A 36 6.35 15.84 -4.39
CA ALA A 36 5.03 15.49 -3.87
C ALA A 36 4.55 14.12 -4.38
N GLY A 37 4.81 13.81 -5.65
CA GLY A 37 4.53 12.51 -6.26
C GLY A 37 5.29 11.38 -5.56
N ALA A 38 6.60 11.54 -5.35
CA ALA A 38 7.42 10.55 -4.62
C ALA A 38 6.94 10.34 -3.17
N PHE A 39 6.57 11.42 -2.48
CA PHE A 39 6.00 11.33 -1.13
C PHE A 39 4.65 10.61 -1.13
N ALA A 40 3.74 10.97 -2.03
CA ALA A 40 2.44 10.32 -2.18
C ALA A 40 2.58 8.83 -2.49
N GLN A 41 3.51 8.45 -3.38
CA GLN A 41 3.80 7.05 -3.66
C GLN A 41 4.30 6.30 -2.42
N THR A 42 5.19 6.91 -1.64
CA THR A 42 5.69 6.32 -0.39
C THR A 42 4.56 6.08 0.62
N LEU A 43 3.66 7.05 0.78
CA LEU A 43 2.48 6.90 1.65
C LEU A 43 1.56 5.78 1.19
N ARG A 44 1.29 5.68 -0.12
CA ARG A 44 0.48 4.60 -0.70
C ARG A 44 1.12 3.24 -0.45
N ARG A 45 2.44 3.12 -0.65
CA ARG A 45 3.20 1.89 -0.40
C ARG A 45 3.09 1.45 1.06
N TYR A 46 3.39 2.34 2.01
CA TYR A 46 3.31 1.99 3.43
C TYR A 46 1.89 1.72 3.92
N THR A 47 0.90 2.39 3.37
CA THR A 47 -0.52 2.10 3.64
C THR A 47 -0.88 0.68 3.17
N SER A 48 -0.50 0.31 1.95
CA SER A 48 -0.74 -1.05 1.43
C SER A 48 0.01 -2.12 2.23
N LEU A 49 1.26 -1.86 2.61
CA LEU A 49 2.03 -2.76 3.49
C LEU A 49 1.40 -2.92 4.87
N ASN A 50 0.82 -1.85 5.44
CA ASN A 50 0.09 -1.93 6.70
C ASN A 50 -1.14 -2.84 6.58
N HIS A 51 -1.89 -2.74 5.48
CA HIS A 51 -3.02 -3.64 5.23
C HIS A 51 -2.57 -5.10 5.08
N LEU A 52 -1.46 -5.34 4.36
CA LEU A 52 -0.89 -6.69 4.25
C LEU A 52 -0.47 -7.24 5.62
N ALA A 53 0.19 -6.43 6.44
CA ALA A 53 0.60 -6.82 7.78
C ALA A 53 -0.61 -7.12 8.69
N GLN A 54 -1.70 -6.37 8.57
CA GLN A 54 -2.95 -6.64 9.29
C GLN A 54 -3.59 -7.95 8.83
N ALA A 55 -3.67 -8.19 7.52
CA ALA A 55 -4.18 -9.45 6.97
C ALA A 55 -3.35 -10.64 7.45
N ALA A 56 -2.01 -10.55 7.36
CA ALA A 56 -1.10 -11.57 7.85
C ALA A 56 -1.29 -11.81 9.35
N ARG A 57 -1.37 -10.73 10.15
CA ARG A 57 -1.61 -10.85 11.60
C ARG A 57 -2.93 -11.55 11.92
N ALA A 58 -4.00 -11.22 11.20
CA ALA A 58 -5.31 -11.85 11.42
C ALA A 58 -5.28 -13.36 11.16
N VAL A 59 -4.59 -13.80 10.11
CA VAL A 59 -4.39 -15.23 9.82
C VAL A 59 -3.52 -15.87 10.90
N LEU A 60 -2.41 -15.22 11.29
CA LEU A 60 -1.48 -15.75 12.29
C LEU A 60 -2.07 -15.84 13.70
N GLN A 61 -3.10 -15.04 14.01
CA GLN A 61 -3.83 -15.12 15.27
C GLN A 61 -4.97 -16.16 15.25
N ASN A 62 -5.29 -16.73 14.09
CA ASN A 62 -6.31 -17.76 13.94
C ASN A 62 -5.65 -19.15 13.87
N THR A 63 -5.40 -19.75 15.04
CA THR A 63 -4.74 -21.06 15.15
C THR A 63 -5.43 -22.15 14.33
N ALA A 64 -6.76 -22.19 14.31
CA ALA A 64 -7.52 -23.18 13.54
C ALA A 64 -7.25 -23.06 12.03
N GLN A 65 -7.20 -21.83 11.51
CA GLN A 65 -6.88 -21.58 10.11
C GLN A 65 -5.43 -21.99 9.78
N ILE A 66 -4.46 -21.72 10.66
CA ILE A 66 -3.06 -22.15 10.47
C ILE A 66 -2.96 -23.68 10.47
N THR A 67 -3.60 -24.35 11.42
CA THR A 67 -3.56 -25.82 11.51
C THR A 67 -4.17 -26.47 10.27
N GLN A 68 -5.28 -25.91 9.76
CA GLN A 68 -5.87 -26.36 8.50
C GLN A 68 -4.93 -26.13 7.32
N MET A 69 -4.35 -24.93 7.18
CA MET A 69 -3.38 -24.63 6.11
C MET A 69 -2.17 -25.57 6.14
N LEU A 70 -1.69 -25.95 7.34
CA LEU A 70 -0.60 -26.92 7.50
C LEU A 70 -1.04 -28.33 7.07
N SER A 71 -2.26 -28.75 7.43
CA SER A 71 -2.81 -30.02 7.00
C SER A 71 -2.95 -30.09 5.47
N ASP A 72 -3.42 -29.01 4.86
CA ASP A 72 -3.55 -28.90 3.41
C ASP A 72 -2.18 -28.98 2.73
N LEU A 73 -1.17 -28.30 3.28
CA LEU A 73 0.21 -28.36 2.77
C LEU A 73 0.78 -29.78 2.80
N ASN A 74 0.54 -30.52 3.88
CA ASN A 74 0.99 -31.91 4.02
C ASN A 74 0.28 -32.88 3.04
N ARG A 75 -0.88 -32.48 2.49
CA ARG A 75 -1.64 -33.26 1.49
C ARG A 75 -1.24 -32.94 0.06
N VAL A 76 -0.37 -31.95 -0.17
CA VAL A 76 0.14 -31.64 -1.51
C VAL A 76 1.12 -32.73 -1.92
N ASP A 77 0.69 -33.59 -2.83
CA ASP A 77 1.55 -34.63 -3.39
C ASP A 77 2.36 -34.07 -4.57
N PHE A 78 3.61 -33.73 -4.30
CA PHE A 78 4.54 -33.16 -5.30
C PHE A 78 5.02 -34.19 -6.33
N THR A 79 4.66 -35.47 -6.18
CA THR A 79 5.11 -36.54 -7.10
C THR A 79 4.24 -36.69 -8.36
N ASN A 80 3.07 -36.06 -8.40
CA ASN A 80 2.12 -36.12 -9.52
C ASN A 80 2.17 -34.93 -10.49
N VAL A 81 3.15 -34.04 -10.36
CA VAL A 81 3.38 -32.94 -11.32
C VAL A 81 4.40 -33.41 -12.35
N GLN A 82 3.94 -34.15 -13.37
CA GLN A 82 4.69 -34.42 -14.61
C GLN A 82 4.37 -33.38 -15.67
#